data_AF-A0A2H1V9J4-F1
#
_entry.id   AF-A0A2H1V9J4-F1
#
_cell.length_a   1.000
_cell.length_b   1.000
_cell.length_c   1.000
_cell.angle_alpha   90.00
_cell.angle_beta   90.00
_cell.angle_gamma   90.00
#
_symmetry.space_group_name_H-M   'P 1'
#
loop_
_entity.id
_entity.type
_entity.pdbx_description
1 polymer ?
#
loop_
_entity_poly.entity_id
_entity_poly.type
_entity_poly.pdbx_seq_one_letter_code
_entity_poly.pdbx_strand_id
1 'polypeptide(L)'
;MNSAILSVLLISLSGLCYSADSVVDGTELLLTFLIHRHGDRTPIESSLALTNRADELIEASAKYGYGQLTDVGKGRSYQLGQFIRRRYDELLSPTFNRSEIYVRSTDSTRAKMTVLTALAAVYPAPQDNWSSDINWTPIPYTTVPAKYDF
;
A
#
# COMPACT_ATOMS: atom_id res chain seq x y z
N MET A 1 -44.96 -2.91 -10.73
CA MET A 1 -43.71 -2.30 -10.23
C MET A 1 -43.98 -0.82 -10.02
N ASN A 2 -43.81 -0.30 -8.80
CA ASN A 2 -44.28 1.04 -8.44
C ASN A 2 -43.47 2.10 -9.20
N SER A 3 -44.12 3.06 -9.86
CA SER A 3 -43.45 4.09 -10.70
C SER A 3 -42.40 4.88 -9.94
N ALA A 4 -42.61 5.08 -8.63
CA ALA A 4 -41.64 5.69 -7.72
C ALA A 4 -40.32 4.90 -7.61
N ILE A 5 -40.36 3.57 -7.65
CA ILE A 5 -39.17 2.71 -7.54
C ILE A 5 -38.33 2.80 -8.82
N LEU A 6 -38.98 2.84 -9.99
CA LEU A 6 -38.30 2.97 -11.28
C LEU A 6 -37.62 4.35 -11.41
N SER A 7 -38.27 5.42 -10.94
CA SER A 7 -37.71 6.77 -10.94
C SER A 7 -36.50 6.89 -10.01
N VAL A 8 -36.54 6.31 -8.81
CA VAL A 8 -35.40 6.31 -7.87
C VAL A 8 -34.22 5.52 -8.46
N LEU A 9 -34.47 4.37 -9.10
CA LEU A 9 -33.43 3.60 -9.79
C LEU A 9 -32.79 4.40 -10.93
N LEU A 10 -33.58 5.07 -11.77
CA LEU A 10 -33.08 5.90 -12.87
C LEU A 10 -32.26 7.11 -12.38
N ILE A 11 -32.69 7.76 -11.29
CA ILE A 11 -31.95 8.87 -10.66
C ILE A 11 -30.63 8.36 -10.03
N SER A 12 -30.63 7.17 -9.42
CA SER A 12 -29.41 6.57 -8.88
C SER A 12 -28.41 6.17 -9.98
N LEU A 13 -28.91 5.67 -11.12
CA LEU A 13 -28.07 5.33 -12.28
C LEU A 13 -27.46 6.58 -12.93
N SER A 14 -28.21 7.68 -13.04
CA SER A 14 -27.68 8.93 -13.60
C SER A 14 -26.71 9.64 -12.66
N GLY A 15 -26.88 9.54 -11.35
CA GLY A 15 -25.90 10.03 -10.36
C GLY A 15 -24.57 9.28 -10.39
N LEU A 16 -24.60 7.97 -10.69
CA LEU A 16 -23.40 7.16 -10.92
C LEU A 16 -22.63 7.61 -12.17
N CYS A 17 -23.32 7.96 -13.27
CA CYS A 17 -22.69 8.49 -14.47
C CYS A 17 -22.09 9.90 -14.30
N TYR A 18 -22.68 10.73 -13.43
CA TYR A 18 -22.16 12.09 -13.17
C TYR A 18 -20.88 12.11 -12.33
N SER A 19 -20.45 10.96 -11.80
CA SER A 19 -19.19 10.83 -11.07
C SER A 19 -17.98 10.56 -11.99
N ALA A 20 -18.19 10.49 -13.31
CA ALA A 20 -17.10 10.54 -14.27
C ALA A 20 -16.53 11.97 -14.27
N ASP A 21 -15.34 12.11 -13.72
CA ASP A 21 -14.63 13.39 -13.62
C ASP A 21 -14.38 13.94 -15.03
N SER A 22 -15.16 14.95 -15.45
CA SER A 22 -15.20 15.44 -16.84
C SER A 22 -13.87 16.02 -17.33
N VAL A 23 -12.94 16.28 -16.40
CA VAL A 23 -11.59 16.77 -16.68
C VAL A 23 -10.71 15.71 -17.34
N VAL A 24 -10.97 14.42 -17.11
CA VAL A 24 -10.13 13.31 -17.60
C VAL A 24 -10.81 12.48 -18.68
N ASP A 25 -11.97 12.91 -19.19
CA ASP A 25 -12.68 12.21 -20.26
C ASP A 25 -11.82 12.11 -21.53
N GLY A 26 -11.74 10.92 -22.11
CA GLY A 26 -10.88 10.62 -23.25
C GLY A 26 -9.37 10.63 -22.96
N THR A 27 -8.94 10.67 -21.70
CA THR A 27 -7.52 10.59 -21.32
C THR A 27 -7.13 9.21 -20.82
N GLU A 28 -5.86 8.83 -21.03
CA GLU A 28 -5.28 7.58 -20.56
C GLU A 28 -4.23 7.85 -19.49
N LEU A 29 -4.26 7.08 -18.39
CA LEU A 29 -3.21 7.15 -17.37
C LEU A 29 -1.94 6.48 -17.90
N LEU A 30 -0.92 7.28 -18.23
CA LEU A 30 0.36 6.77 -18.74
C LEU A 30 1.41 6.52 -17.63
N LEU A 31 1.36 7.29 -16.54
CA LEU A 31 2.36 7.27 -15.49
C LEU A 31 1.80 7.77 -14.16
N THR A 32 2.24 7.19 -13.05
CA THR A 32 1.91 7.66 -11.71
C THR A 32 3.13 7.63 -10.80
N PHE A 33 3.19 8.57 -9.85
CA PHE A 33 4.20 8.61 -8.80
C PHE A 33 3.51 8.45 -7.45
N LEU A 34 3.89 7.39 -6.72
CA LEU A 34 3.34 7.09 -5.41
C LEU A 34 4.40 7.31 -4.34
N ILE A 35 4.11 8.21 -3.40
CA ILE A 35 4.93 8.44 -2.21
C ILE A 35 4.05 8.21 -1.01
N HIS A 36 4.45 7.27 -0.15
CA HIS A 36 3.72 6.96 1.07
C HIS A 36 4.66 6.74 2.24
N ARG A 37 4.11 6.88 3.44
CA ARG A 37 4.81 6.57 4.68
C ARG A 37 4.82 5.07 4.93
N HIS A 38 5.75 4.62 5.77
CA HIS A 38 5.70 3.28 6.38
C HIS A 38 4.38 3.06 7.15
N GLY A 39 3.98 1.79 7.35
CA GLY A 39 2.85 1.43 8.20
C GLY A 39 3.11 1.68 9.70
N ASP A 40 2.14 1.33 10.55
CA ASP A 40 2.24 1.48 12.00
C ASP A 40 3.49 0.83 12.59
N ARG A 41 4.17 1.61 13.42
CA ARG A 41 5.40 1.19 14.08
C ARG A 41 5.32 1.45 15.57
N THR A 42 6.19 0.77 16.31
CA THR A 42 6.49 1.13 17.69
C THR A 42 7.16 2.51 17.78
N PRO A 43 7.12 3.16 18.95
CA PRO A 43 7.85 4.41 19.21
C PRO A 43 9.34 4.29 18.90
N ILE A 44 9.98 5.39 18.51
CA ILE A 44 11.44 5.43 18.44
C ILE A 44 11.99 5.64 19.85
N GLU A 45 13.13 5.07 20.19
CA GLU A 45 13.65 5.08 21.57
C GLU A 45 13.82 6.51 22.11
N SER A 46 14.32 7.44 21.29
CA SER A 46 14.47 8.85 21.68
C SER A 46 13.15 9.55 22.03
N SER A 47 12.01 9.02 21.58
CA SER A 47 10.69 9.59 21.91
C SER A 47 10.24 9.26 23.34
N LEU A 48 10.88 8.29 24.02
CA LEU A 48 10.56 7.97 25.41
C LEU A 48 10.86 9.13 26.36
N ALA A 49 11.93 9.88 26.10
CA ALA A 49 12.29 11.06 26.88
C ALA A 49 11.31 12.24 26.70
N LEU A 50 10.38 12.15 25.75
CA LEU A 50 9.43 13.21 25.41
C LEU A 50 8.01 12.94 25.97
N THR A 51 7.85 11.90 26.79
CA THR A 51 6.54 11.50 27.33
C THR A 51 6.60 11.22 28.83
N ASN A 52 5.46 11.39 29.50
CA ASN A 52 5.23 10.94 30.88
C ASN A 52 4.72 9.48 30.95
N ARG A 53 4.61 8.77 29.82
CA ARG A 53 4.11 7.38 29.72
C ARG A 53 5.18 6.42 29.20
N ALA A 54 6.43 6.62 29.61
CA ALA A 54 7.58 5.87 29.08
C ALA A 54 7.42 4.35 29.28
N ASP A 55 6.97 3.92 30.47
CA ASP A 55 6.80 2.50 30.80
C ASP A 55 5.82 1.79 29.85
N GLU A 56 4.72 2.44 29.49
CA GLU A 56 3.76 1.89 28.53
C GLU A 56 4.35 1.77 27.11
N LEU A 57 5.15 2.75 26.70
CA LEU A 57 5.80 2.73 25.39
C LEU A 57 6.92 1.67 25.32
N ILE A 58 7.61 1.42 26.44
CA ILE A 58 8.57 0.32 26.60
C ILE A 58 7.84 -1.01 26.43
N GLU A 59 6.74 -1.22 27.15
CA GLU A 59 5.92 -2.44 27.06
C GLU A 59 5.40 -2.65 25.63
N ALA A 60 4.83 -1.62 25.01
CA ALA A 60 4.35 -1.68 23.62
C ALA A 60 5.45 -2.03 22.61
N SER A 61 6.71 -1.77 22.95
CA SER A 61 7.87 -2.06 22.12
C SER A 61 8.49 -3.44 22.37
N ALA A 62 8.14 -4.13 23.46
CA ALA A 62 8.81 -5.36 23.90
C ALA A 62 8.82 -6.48 22.83
N LYS A 63 7.73 -6.65 22.08
CA LYS A 63 7.61 -7.69 21.03
C LYS A 63 8.47 -7.39 19.80
N TYR A 64 8.56 -6.13 19.38
CA TYR A 64 9.11 -5.77 18.07
C TYR A 64 10.47 -5.05 18.16
N GLY A 65 10.77 -4.43 19.30
CA GLY A 65 11.82 -3.41 19.45
C GLY A 65 11.34 -2.01 19.05
N TYR A 66 12.17 -0.98 19.26
CA TYR A 66 11.84 0.41 18.96
C TYR A 66 11.89 0.73 17.46
N GLY A 67 10.96 1.58 17.03
CA GLY A 67 10.85 2.10 15.66
C GLY A 67 10.54 1.03 14.61
N GLN A 68 10.11 -0.17 15.02
CA GLN A 68 9.88 -1.32 14.16
C GLN A 68 8.42 -1.42 13.71
N LEU A 69 8.20 -1.97 12.51
CA LEU A 69 6.87 -2.16 11.94
C LEU A 69 6.10 -3.23 12.73
N THR A 70 4.88 -2.90 13.13
CA THR A 70 3.98 -3.81 13.86
C THR A 70 3.15 -4.67 12.91
N ASP A 71 2.48 -5.70 13.42
CA ASP A 71 1.55 -6.50 12.60
C ASP A 71 0.35 -5.68 12.10
N VAL A 72 -0.11 -4.69 12.88
CA VAL A 72 -1.11 -3.70 12.41
C VAL A 72 -0.55 -2.91 11.22
N GLY A 73 0.72 -2.48 11.30
CA GLY A 73 1.38 -1.75 10.23
C GLY A 73 1.57 -2.56 8.96
N LYS A 74 1.88 -3.85 9.08
CA LYS A 74 1.88 -4.79 7.96
C LYS A 74 0.48 -4.87 7.34
N GLY A 75 -0.57 -5.05 8.15
CA GLY A 75 -1.96 -5.06 7.67
C GLY A 75 -2.34 -3.82 6.87
N ARG A 76 -1.99 -2.62 7.37
CA ARG A 76 -2.23 -1.36 6.64
C ARG A 76 -1.42 -1.26 5.34
N SER A 77 -0.19 -1.76 5.34
CA SER A 77 0.66 -1.79 4.15
C SER A 77 0.10 -2.74 3.09
N TYR A 78 -0.47 -3.88 3.50
CA TYR A 78 -1.16 -4.80 2.61
C TYR A 78 -2.42 -4.16 1.99
N GLN A 79 -3.22 -3.47 2.80
CA GLN A 79 -4.40 -2.73 2.32
C GLN A 79 -4.03 -1.62 1.32
N LEU A 80 -2.92 -0.92 1.56
CA LEU A 80 -2.36 0.03 0.59
C LEU A 80 -2.03 -0.66 -0.74
N GLY A 81 -1.38 -1.83 -0.70
CA GLY A 81 -1.10 -2.61 -1.91
C GLY A 81 -2.38 -3.05 -2.64
N GLN A 82 -3.43 -3.47 -1.92
CA GLN A 82 -4.73 -3.79 -2.50
C GLN A 82 -5.42 -2.57 -3.14
N PHE A 83 -5.24 -1.38 -2.56
CA PHE A 83 -5.70 -0.15 -3.18
C PHE A 83 -4.93 0.14 -4.47
N ILE A 84 -3.59 0.04 -4.45
CA ILE A 84 -2.74 0.27 -5.63
C ILE A 84 -3.11 -0.70 -6.76
N ARG A 85 -3.24 -2.01 -6.46
CA ARG A 85 -3.67 -3.01 -7.44
C ARG A 85 -4.98 -2.65 -8.12
N ARG A 86 -6.00 -2.30 -7.32
CA ARG A 86 -7.33 -1.95 -7.84
C ARG A 86 -7.33 -0.64 -8.61
N ARG A 87 -6.57 0.36 -8.16
CA ARG A 87 -6.56 1.71 -8.75
C ARG A 87 -5.79 1.78 -10.07
N TYR A 88 -4.77 0.92 -10.22
CA TYR A 88 -3.86 0.91 -11.36
C TYR A 88 -3.91 -0.42 -12.12
N ASP A 89 -5.07 -1.10 -12.08
CA ASP A 89 -5.22 -2.43 -12.67
C ASP A 89 -4.96 -2.45 -14.18
N GLU A 90 -5.34 -1.36 -14.85
CA GLU A 90 -5.14 -1.15 -16.29
C GLU A 90 -3.71 -0.71 -16.64
N LEU A 91 -2.98 -0.12 -15.68
CA LEU A 91 -1.60 0.37 -15.89
C LEU A 91 -0.55 -0.71 -15.58
N LEU A 92 -0.83 -1.59 -14.61
CA LEU A 92 0.08 -2.63 -14.16
C LEU A 92 -0.35 -3.98 -14.73
N SER A 93 0.56 -4.75 -15.29
CA SER A 93 0.30 -6.14 -15.68
C SER A 93 -0.18 -6.98 -14.48
N PRO A 94 -0.97 -8.05 -14.71
CA PRO A 94 -1.40 -8.95 -13.63
C PRO A 94 -0.23 -9.60 -12.87
N THR A 95 0.89 -9.84 -13.56
CA THR A 95 2.15 -10.31 -12.99
C THR A 95 3.22 -9.23 -13.06
N PHE A 96 4.21 -9.29 -12.17
CA PHE A 96 5.29 -8.31 -12.12
C PHE A 96 6.04 -8.20 -13.46
N ASN A 97 6.15 -6.98 -13.97
CA ASN A 97 6.97 -6.63 -15.12
C ASN A 97 7.93 -5.49 -14.72
N ARG A 98 9.24 -5.73 -14.86
CA ARG A 98 10.28 -4.77 -14.46
C ARG A 98 10.22 -3.47 -15.26
N SER A 99 9.66 -3.48 -16.47
CA SER A 99 9.55 -2.30 -17.33
C SER A 99 8.41 -1.36 -16.94
N GLU A 100 7.48 -1.80 -16.09
CA GLU A 100 6.26 -1.04 -15.73
C GLU A 100 6.37 -0.33 -14.38
N ILE A 101 7.18 -0.86 -13.46
CA ILE A 101 7.25 -0.34 -12.09
C ILE A 101 8.69 -0.25 -11.59
N TYR A 102 9.00 0.88 -10.96
CA TYR A 102 10.22 1.08 -10.19
C TYR A 102 9.86 1.33 -8.72
N VAL A 103 10.51 0.58 -7.81
CA VAL A 103 10.22 0.66 -6.38
C VAL A 103 11.48 1.04 -5.62
N ARG A 104 11.37 2.10 -4.82
CA ARG A 104 12.43 2.58 -3.94
C ARG A 104 11.90 2.72 -2.52
N SER A 105 12.71 2.29 -1.55
CA SER A 105 12.49 2.53 -0.12
C SER A 105 13.65 3.32 0.46
N THR A 106 13.41 4.05 1.56
CA THR A 106 14.50 4.47 2.45
C THR A 106 15.11 3.26 3.15
N ASP A 107 16.34 3.40 3.65
CA ASP A 107 17.11 2.31 4.27
C ASP A 107 16.66 1.91 5.69
N SER A 108 15.45 2.26 6.10
CA SER A 108 14.89 1.84 7.39
C SER A 108 14.17 0.50 7.30
N THR A 109 14.36 -0.39 8.28
CA THR A 109 13.72 -1.72 8.34
C THR A 109 12.21 -1.64 8.16
N ARG A 110 11.54 -0.71 8.85
CA ARG A 110 10.09 -0.49 8.74
C ARG A 110 9.61 -0.10 7.35
N ALA A 111 10.39 0.70 6.60
CA ALA A 111 10.03 1.14 5.26
C ALA A 111 10.18 -0.02 4.26
N LYS A 112 11.30 -0.75 4.36
CA LYS A 112 11.54 -1.97 3.57
C LYS A 112 10.42 -3.01 3.78
N MET A 113 10.06 -3.27 5.03
CA MET A 113 8.96 -4.19 5.36
C MET A 113 7.60 -3.70 4.86
N THR A 114 7.34 -2.39 4.92
CA THR A 114 6.12 -1.78 4.36
C THR A 114 6.04 -2.05 2.86
N VAL A 115 7.13 -1.78 2.12
CA VAL A 115 7.20 -2.02 0.67
C VAL A 115 6.98 -3.49 0.34
N LEU A 116 7.68 -4.40 1.01
CA LEU A 116 7.50 -5.86 0.81
C LEU A 116 6.05 -6.30 1.04
N THR A 117 5.42 -5.79 2.12
CA THR A 117 4.05 -6.16 2.47
C THR A 117 3.04 -5.57 1.48
N ALA A 118 3.26 -4.34 1.01
CA ALA A 118 2.42 -3.74 -0.02
C ALA A 118 2.55 -4.49 -1.35
N LEU A 119 3.77 -4.82 -1.79
CA LEU A 119 4.02 -5.53 -3.04
C LEU A 119 3.40 -6.94 -3.06
N ALA A 120 3.32 -7.61 -1.91
CA ALA A 120 2.60 -8.87 -1.78
C ALA A 120 1.09 -8.77 -2.11
N ALA A 121 0.50 -7.57 -1.97
CA ALA A 121 -0.89 -7.30 -2.39
C ALA A 121 -0.98 -6.69 -3.79
N VAL A 122 0.02 -5.91 -4.23
CA VAL A 122 0.06 -5.35 -5.60
C VAL A 122 0.20 -6.47 -6.63
N TYR A 123 1.01 -7.48 -6.34
CA TYR A 123 1.25 -8.62 -7.22
C TYR A 123 1.06 -9.92 -6.42
N PRO A 124 -0.18 -10.38 -6.26
CA PRO A 124 -0.45 -11.67 -5.65
C PRO A 124 0.22 -12.79 -6.47
N ALA A 125 0.48 -13.94 -5.84
CA ALA A 125 1.08 -15.05 -6.55
C ALA A 125 0.13 -15.55 -7.68
N PRO A 126 0.62 -15.71 -8.91
CA PRO A 126 -0.16 -16.31 -9.99
C PRO A 126 -0.39 -17.80 -9.72
N GLN A 127 -1.27 -18.43 -10.52
CA GLN A 127 -1.51 -19.88 -10.42
C GLN A 127 -0.25 -20.71 -10.70
N ASP A 128 0.54 -20.30 -11.70
CA ASP A 128 1.85 -20.88 -12.01
C ASP A 128 2.96 -20.10 -11.29
N ASN A 129 2.89 -20.09 -9.96
CA ASN A 129 3.90 -19.42 -9.14
C ASN A 129 5.21 -20.22 -9.10
N TRP A 130 6.31 -19.55 -8.75
CA TRP A 130 7.63 -20.18 -8.58
C TRP A 130 7.65 -21.30 -7.51
N SER A 131 6.70 -21.28 -6.58
CA SER A 131 6.52 -22.28 -5.53
C SER A 131 5.04 -22.60 -5.34
N SER A 132 4.75 -23.90 -5.23
CA SER A 132 3.42 -24.42 -4.88
C SER A 132 3.02 -24.13 -3.43
N ASP A 133 4.01 -23.94 -2.56
CA ASP A 133 3.80 -23.86 -1.11
C ASP A 133 3.77 -22.42 -0.60
N ILE A 134 4.21 -21.47 -1.42
CA ILE A 134 4.36 -20.06 -1.03
C ILE A 134 3.47 -19.20 -1.91
N ASN A 135 2.42 -18.64 -1.30
CA ASN A 135 1.53 -17.67 -1.94
C ASN A 135 2.10 -16.24 -1.92
N TRP A 136 3.30 -16.08 -2.49
CA TRP A 136 4.00 -14.79 -2.60
C TRP A 136 4.97 -14.77 -3.78
N THR A 137 5.08 -13.61 -4.43
CA THR A 137 6.04 -13.35 -5.52
C THR A 137 7.17 -12.44 -5.02
N PRO A 138 8.45 -12.84 -5.15
CA PRO A 138 9.57 -11.97 -4.81
C PRO A 138 9.71 -10.84 -5.82
N ILE A 139 9.50 -9.61 -5.35
CA ILE A 139 9.61 -8.40 -6.18
C ILE A 139 10.75 -7.52 -5.67
N PRO A 140 11.70 -7.13 -6.54
CA PRO A 140 12.83 -6.33 -6.14
C PRO A 140 12.40 -4.90 -5.80
N TYR A 141 13.06 -4.31 -4.81
CA TYR A 141 13.04 -2.87 -4.54
C TYR A 141 14.47 -2.39 -4.27
N THR A 142 14.71 -1.11 -4.51
CA THR A 142 16.03 -0.49 -4.30
C THR A 142 16.04 0.35 -3.02
N THR A 143 17.19 0.43 -2.37
CA THR A 143 17.44 1.33 -1.24
C THR A 143 18.79 2.02 -1.43
N VAL A 144 18.94 3.21 -0.86
CA VAL A 144 20.22 3.93 -0.77
C VAL A 144 20.54 4.08 0.72
N PRO A 145 21.77 3.77 1.17
CA PRO A 145 22.13 3.97 2.58
C PRO A 145 21.83 5.39 3.04
N ALA A 146 21.28 5.55 4.25
CA ALA A 146 20.76 6.84 4.72
C ALA A 146 21.76 8.01 4.62
N LYS A 147 23.06 7.75 4.78
CA LYS A 147 24.13 8.76 4.63
C LYS A 147 24.31 9.30 3.21
N TYR A 148 23.70 8.65 2.21
CA TYR A 148 23.77 8.99 0.79
C TYR A 148 22.37 9.23 0.19
N ASP A 149 21.33 9.28 1.03
CA ASP A 149 19.93 9.45 0.65
C ASP A 149 19.49 10.89 1.03
N PHE A 150 19.77 11.85 0.14
CA PHE A 150 19.53 13.30 0.31
C PHE A 150 18.17 13.75 -0.24
#